data_AF-A0A9X4P959-F1
#
_entry.id   AF-A0A9X4P959-F1
#
_cell.length_a   1.000
_cell.length_b   1.000
_cell.length_c   1.000
_cell.angle_alpha   90.00
_cell.angle_beta   90.00
_cell.angle_gamma   90.00
#
_symmetry.space_group_name_H-M   'P 1'
#
loop_
_entity.id
_entity.type
_entity.pdbx_description
1 polymer ?
#
loop_
_entity_poly.entity_id
_entity_poly.type
_entity_poly.pdbx_seq_one_letter_code
_entity_poly.pdbx_strand_id
1 'polypeptide(L)'
;QPGEIKLVSTGLAVQMEQDDVMLLIDRSSNPRKRGLVLSNSVGVIDHDYFPSEFMGMFTNITDKPVTIEAGQRIMQAVFVKYDLVDDDNALGHRTGGFGSTGDK
;
A
#
# COMPACT_ATOMS: atom_id res chain seq x y z
N GLN A 1 5.00 -17.24 -4.22
CA GLN A 1 5.93 -18.35 -3.88
C GLN A 1 6.94 -17.86 -2.85
N PRO A 2 7.78 -18.73 -2.22
CA PRO A 2 8.87 -18.28 -1.34
C PRO A 2 9.70 -17.14 -1.95
N GLY A 3 10.01 -16.10 -1.16
CA GLY A 3 10.82 -14.96 -1.58
C GLY A 3 10.19 -14.00 -2.59
N GLU A 4 9.03 -14.33 -3.17
CA GLU A 4 8.39 -13.46 -4.17
C GLU A 4 7.68 -12.27 -3.53
N ILE A 5 7.74 -11.14 -4.22
CA ILE A 5 6.87 -9.99 -4.02
C ILE A 5 5.64 -10.14 -4.92
N LYS A 6 4.44 -9.95 -4.36
CA LYS A 6 3.18 -9.89 -5.11
C LYS A 6 2.34 -8.70 -4.67
N LEU A 7 1.69 -8.05 -5.63
CA LEU A 7 0.61 -7.12 -5.38
C LEU A 7 -0.67 -7.90 -5.12
N VAL A 8 -1.34 -7.58 -4.01
CA VAL A 8 -2.62 -8.16 -3.62
C VAL A 8 -3.68 -7.07 -3.73
N SER A 9 -4.61 -7.28 -4.66
CA SER A 9 -5.76 -6.42 -4.91
C SER A 9 -6.69 -6.38 -3.69
N THR A 10 -7.25 -5.20 -3.41
CA THR A 10 -8.29 -4.98 -2.39
C THR A 10 -9.68 -4.88 -3.00
N GLY A 11 -9.77 -4.52 -4.29
CA GLY A 11 -11.01 -4.16 -4.97
C GLY A 11 -11.61 -2.84 -4.48
N LEU A 12 -10.84 -2.01 -3.77
CA LEU A 12 -11.30 -0.77 -3.15
C LEU A 12 -10.51 0.44 -3.66
N ALA A 13 -11.22 1.54 -3.82
CA ALA A 13 -10.66 2.88 -3.98
C ALA A 13 -11.17 3.76 -2.82
N VAL A 14 -10.43 4.80 -2.48
CA VAL A 14 -10.78 5.71 -1.38
C VAL A 14 -10.70 7.15 -1.87
N GLN A 15 -11.74 7.94 -1.58
CA GLN A 15 -11.74 9.39 -1.75
C GLN A 15 -11.53 10.03 -0.37
N MET A 16 -10.66 11.03 -0.29
CA MET A 16 -10.25 11.68 0.95
C MET A 16 -10.17 13.20 0.75
N GLU A 17 -10.17 13.96 1.85
CA GLU A 17 -9.89 15.40 1.80
C GLU A 17 -8.41 15.65 1.43
N GLN A 18 -8.08 16.86 0.97
CA GLN A 18 -6.73 17.18 0.49
C GLN A 18 -5.64 17.04 1.55
N ASP A 19 -6.00 17.26 2.81
CA ASP A 19 -5.15 17.20 4.00
C ASP A 19 -5.17 15.82 4.70
N ASP A 20 -5.77 14.80 4.07
CA ASP A 20 -5.79 13.42 4.56
C ASP A 20 -4.85 12.51 3.76
N VAL A 21 -4.17 11.62 4.49
CA VAL A 21 -3.41 10.50 3.93
C VAL A 21 -3.90 9.19 4.55
N MET A 22 -4.00 8.12 3.76
CA MET A 22 -4.30 6.79 4.26
C MET A 22 -3.03 5.93 4.28
N LEU A 23 -2.64 5.49 5.47
CA LEU A 23 -1.49 4.62 5.69
C LEU A 23 -1.93 3.15 5.68
N LEU A 24 -1.40 2.35 4.75
CA LEU A 24 -1.49 0.90 4.75
C LEU A 24 -0.36 0.32 5.59
N ILE A 25 -0.72 -0.39 6.65
CA ILE A 25 0.23 -0.94 7.62
C ILE A 25 0.05 -2.46 7.68
N ASP A 26 1.16 -3.16 7.84
CA ASP A 26 1.15 -4.60 8.04
C ASP A 26 0.39 -4.99 9.32
N ARG A 27 -0.19 -6.19 9.33
CA ARG A 27 -0.78 -6.75 10.55
C ARG A 27 0.34 -7.40 11.36
N SER A 28 0.41 -7.11 12.66
CA SER A 28 1.44 -7.65 13.56
C SER A 28 1.56 -9.18 13.52
N SER A 29 0.48 -9.90 13.20
CA SER A 29 0.49 -11.35 13.07
C SER A 29 1.12 -11.87 11.78
N ASN A 30 1.20 -11.07 10.72
CA ASN A 30 1.58 -11.56 9.39
C ASN A 30 3.00 -12.12 9.35
N PRO A 31 4.05 -11.42 9.83
CA PRO A 31 5.41 -11.94 9.72
C PRO A 31 5.57 -13.24 10.52
N ARG A 32 5.04 -13.28 11.75
CA ARG A 32 5.22 -14.42 12.65
C ARG A 32 4.31 -15.61 12.33
N LYS A 33 3.03 -15.38 12.01
CA LYS A 33 2.04 -16.47 11.85
C LYS A 33 1.90 -16.93 10.40
N ARG A 34 2.19 -16.07 9.44
CA ARG A 34 1.97 -16.33 8.01
C ARG A 34 3.24 -16.20 7.17
N GLY A 35 4.30 -15.60 7.72
CA GLY A 35 5.51 -15.28 6.97
C GLY A 35 5.24 -14.35 5.80
N LEU A 36 4.28 -13.45 5.96
CA LEU A 36 4.00 -12.37 5.02
C LEU A 36 4.48 -11.05 5.62
N VAL A 37 5.07 -10.20 4.80
CA VAL A 37 5.47 -8.84 5.19
C VAL A 37 4.99 -7.86 4.14
N LEU A 38 4.46 -6.72 4.55
CA LEU A 38 4.19 -5.60 3.64
C LEU A 38 5.53 -4.99 3.18
N SER A 39 5.89 -5.21 1.92
CA SER A 39 7.25 -5.00 1.39
C SER A 39 7.69 -3.55 1.36
N ASN A 40 6.78 -2.60 1.16
CA ASN A 40 7.08 -1.16 1.19
C ASN A 40 7.03 -0.58 2.61
N SER A 41 6.97 -1.42 3.66
CA SER A 41 6.87 -1.05 5.08
C SER A 41 5.56 -0.35 5.45
N VAL A 42 5.30 0.82 4.88
CA VAL A 42 4.06 1.59 5.00
C VAL A 42 3.64 2.00 3.60
N GLY A 43 2.44 1.58 3.18
CA GLY A 43 1.84 2.11 1.96
C GLY A 43 1.26 3.49 2.25
N VAL A 44 1.69 4.50 1.50
CA VAL A 44 1.15 5.86 1.58
C VAL A 44 0.18 6.03 0.43
N ILE A 45 -1.10 6.25 0.74
CA ILE A 45 -2.15 6.49 -0.25
C ILE A 45 -2.55 7.95 -0.15
N ASP A 46 -2.28 8.69 -1.23
CA ASP A 46 -2.56 10.11 -1.35
C ASP A 46 -4.02 10.36 -1.73
N HIS A 47 -4.56 11.53 -1.38
CA HIS A 47 -5.92 11.94 -1.73
C HIS A 47 -6.21 11.91 -3.24
N ASP A 48 -5.20 12.22 -4.06
CA ASP A 48 -5.26 12.29 -5.53
C ASP A 48 -5.11 10.92 -6.21
N TYR A 49 -4.98 9.85 -5.41
CA TYR A 49 -4.91 8.49 -5.92
C TYR A 49 -6.28 7.99 -6.41
N PHE A 50 -7.39 8.56 -5.92
CA PHE A 50 -8.74 8.27 -6.40
C PHE A 50 -8.90 8.62 -7.89
N PRO A 51 -9.57 7.79 -8.72
CA PRO A 51 -10.36 6.60 -8.38
C PRO A 51 -9.58 5.27 -8.46
N SER A 52 -8.26 5.30 -8.43
CA SER A 52 -7.43 4.10 -8.57
C SER A 52 -7.54 3.17 -7.36
N GLU A 53 -7.44 1.87 -7.60
CA GLU A 53 -7.44 0.86 -6.55
C GLU A 53 -6.12 0.85 -5.77
N PHE A 54 -6.20 0.86 -4.44
CA PHE A 54 -5.03 0.65 -3.60
C PHE A 54 -4.77 -0.84 -3.37
N MET A 55 -3.51 -1.25 -3.42
CA MET A 55 -3.09 -2.64 -3.30
C MET A 55 -2.04 -2.81 -2.20
N GLY A 56 -1.95 -4.00 -1.63
CA GLY A 56 -0.88 -4.36 -0.69
C GLY A 56 0.24 -5.09 -1.41
N MET A 57 1.48 -4.61 -1.27
CA MET A 57 2.66 -5.31 -1.81
C MET A 57 3.24 -6.24 -0.74
N PHE A 58 3.09 -7.55 -0.88
CA PHE A 58 3.52 -8.52 0.13
C PHE A 58 4.71 -9.35 -0.34
N THR A 59 5.67 -9.59 0.55
CA THR A 59 6.73 -10.59 0.40
C THR A 59 6.41 -11.82 1.23
N ASN A 60 6.58 -13.00 0.64
CA ASN A 60 6.64 -14.24 1.41
C ASN A 60 8.06 -14.48 1.92
N ILE A 61 8.29 -14.28 3.21
CA ILE A 61 9.59 -14.42 3.86
C ILE A 61 9.91 -15.84 4.33
N THR A 62 9.09 -16.83 3.96
CA THR A 62 9.30 -18.24 4.30
C THR A 62 9.93 -19.01 3.15
N ASP A 63 10.28 -20.27 3.42
CA ASP A 63 10.74 -21.27 2.45
C ASP A 63 9.58 -22.09 1.83
N LYS A 64 8.32 -21.78 2.17
CA LYS A 64 7.13 -22.52 1.69
C LYS A 64 6.12 -21.60 0.99
N PRO A 65 5.31 -22.10 0.06
CA PRO A 65 4.22 -21.31 -0.50
C PRO A 65 3.26 -20.84 0.59
N VAL A 66 2.78 -19.60 0.48
CA VAL A 66 1.73 -19.04 1.33
C VAL A 66 0.53 -18.71 0.45
N THR A 67 -0.65 -19.16 0.86
CA THR A 67 -1.92 -18.86 0.19
C THR A 67 -2.64 -17.74 0.92
N ILE A 68 -3.07 -16.72 0.17
CA ILE A 68 -3.97 -15.67 0.64
C ILE A 68 -5.34 -15.95 0.03
N GLU A 69 -6.31 -16.27 0.88
CA GLU A 69 -7.69 -16.55 0.46
C GLU A 69 -8.46 -15.25 0.20
N ALA A 70 -9.44 -15.29 -0.72
CA ALA A 70 -10.33 -14.16 -0.95
C ALA A 70 -11.06 -13.75 0.35
N GLY A 71 -11.12 -12.45 0.64
CA GLY A 71 -11.70 -11.91 1.87
C GLY A 71 -10.81 -12.05 3.12
N GLN A 72 -9.62 -12.63 3.00
CA GLN A 72 -8.70 -12.73 4.14
C GLN A 72 -8.10 -11.36 4.48
N ARG A 73 -8.20 -10.98 5.76
CA ARG A 73 -7.58 -9.75 6.28
C ARG A 73 -6.05 -9.88 6.34
N ILE A 74 -5.34 -9.05 5.58
CA ILE A 74 -3.87 -9.07 5.46
C ILE A 74 -3.19 -7.70 5.70
N MET A 75 -3.90 -6.59 5.71
CA MET A 75 -3.34 -5.28 6.12
C MET A 75 -4.42 -4.49 6.85
N GLN A 76 -4.03 -3.35 7.40
CA GLN A 76 -4.93 -2.38 8.02
C GLN A 76 -4.63 -0.98 7.51
N ALA A 77 -5.65 -0.14 7.49
CA ALA A 77 -5.56 1.25 7.04
C ALA A 77 -5.77 2.21 8.22
N VAL A 78 -5.03 3.30 8.25
CA VAL A 78 -5.19 4.40 9.21
C VAL A 78 -5.23 5.72 8.44
N PHE A 79 -6.26 6.53 8.68
CA PHE A 79 -6.37 7.88 8.14
C PHE A 79 -5.67 8.86 9.08
N VAL A 80 -4.84 9.74 8.53
CA VAL A 80 -4.05 10.70 9.29
C VAL A 80 -4.10 12.05 8.57
N LYS A 81 -4.24 13.13 9.35
CA LYS A 81 -4.09 14.50 8.84
C LYS A 81 -2.62 14.83 8.64
N TYR A 82 -2.28 15.53 7.56
CA TYR A 82 -0.93 16.00 7.30
C TYR A 82 -0.93 17.45 6.82
N ASP A 83 0.17 18.14 7.09
CA ASP A 83 0.42 19.50 6.62
C ASP A 83 1.42 19.49 5.45
N LEU A 84 1.31 20.49 4.59
CA LEU A 84 2.33 20.78 3.58
C LEU A 84 3.44 21.64 4.19
N VAL A 85 4.64 21.53 3.64
CA VAL A 85 5.74 22.47 3.98
C VAL A 85 5.48 23.83 3.32
N ASP A 86 6.00 24.90 3.92
CA ASP A 86 5.72 26.30 3.53
C ASP A 86 5.95 26.59 2.03
N ASP A 87 6.90 25.89 1.38
CA ASP A 87 7.28 26.09 -0.02
C ASP A 87 6.97 24.88 -0.92
N ASP A 88 5.95 24.08 -0.59
CA ASP A 88 5.54 22.98 -1.48
C ASP A 88 4.97 23.52 -2.81
N ASN A 89 5.57 23.09 -3.92
CA ASN A 89 5.21 23.52 -5.27
C ASN A 89 5.07 22.33 -6.23
N ALA A 90 4.59 21.19 -5.71
CA ALA A 90 4.28 20.02 -6.51
C ALA A 90 3.01 20.26 -7.38
N LEU A 91 3.20 20.79 -8.59
CA LEU A 91 2.11 21.09 -9.54
C LEU A 91 1.80 19.95 -10.54
N GLY A 92 2.45 18.80 -10.38
CA GLY A 92 2.28 17.66 -11.28
C GLY A 92 0.97 16.92 -11.04
N HIS A 93 0.26 16.54 -12.10
CA HIS A 93 -0.83 15.57 -11.99
C HIS A 93 -0.27 14.15 -11.94
N ARG A 94 -0.69 13.37 -10.95
CA ARG A 94 -0.36 11.95 -10.85
C ARG A 94 -0.96 11.17 -12.02
N THR A 95 -0.12 10.44 -12.75
CA THR A 95 -0.53 9.61 -13.91
C THR A 95 -0.41 8.10 -13.67
N GLY A 96 0.03 7.66 -12.48
CA GLY A 96 0.11 6.22 -12.14
C GLY A 96 0.52 5.92 -10.70
N GLY A 97 0.49 4.62 -10.36
CA GLY A 97 0.85 4.04 -9.05
C GLY A 97 1.53 2.67 -9.20
N PHE A 98 2.44 2.34 -8.29
CA PHE A 98 3.38 1.20 -8.34
C PHE A 98 4.30 1.22 -9.58
N GLY A 99 5.38 2.03 -9.51
CA GLY A 99 6.36 2.16 -10.59
C GLY A 99 6.12 3.36 -11.52
N SER A 100 5.43 4.40 -11.04
CA SER A 100 5.17 5.64 -11.79
C SER A 100 6.36 6.60 -11.86
N THR A 101 7.44 6.34 -11.10
CA THR A 101 8.76 6.84 -11.45
C THR A 101 9.30 5.94 -12.56
N GLY A 102 9.20 6.42 -13.80
CA GLY A 102 9.75 5.74 -14.96
C GLY A 102 11.27 5.64 -14.84
N ASP A 103 11.75 4.57 -14.23
CA ASP A 103 13.15 4.18 -14.32
C ASP A 103 13.34 3.42 -15.63
N LYS A 104 14.04 4.08 -16.56
CA LYS A 104 14.88 3.37 -17.53
C LYS A 104 16.21 3.04 -16.88
#